data_AF-A0A432EMR7-F1
#
_entry.id   AF-A0A432EMR7-F1
#
_cell.length_a   1.000
_cell.length_b   1.000
_cell.length_c   1.000
_cell.angle_alpha   90.00
_cell.angle_beta   90.00
_cell.angle_gamma   90.00
#
_symmetry.space_group_name_H-M   'P 1'
#
loop_
_entity.id
_entity.type
_entity.pdbx_description
1 polymer ?
#
loop_
_entity_poly.entity_id
_entity_poly.type
_entity_poly.pdbx_seq_one_letter_code
_entity_poly.pdbx_strand_id
1 'polypeptide(L)' 'MARRLALNWGVLPILYSAEPSDEARIQMAMLRARELGYVKNGDTIIVTAGQNQRAGGTDLIRVMTIE' A
#
# COMPACT_ATOMS: atom_id res chain seq x y z
N MET A 1 3.48 -13.25 4.29
CA MET A 1 2.06 -12.86 4.38
C MET A 1 1.36 -12.77 3.04
N ALA A 2 1.98 -12.18 2.00
CA ALA A 2 1.38 -12.01 0.66
C ALA A 2 0.59 -13.23 0.14
N ARG A 3 1.18 -14.43 0.11
CA ARG A 3 0.49 -15.65 -0.36
C ARG A 3 -0.81 -15.97 0.38
N ARG A 4 -0.87 -15.72 1.70
CA ARG A 4 -2.09 -15.97 2.49
C ARG A 4 -3.18 -14.94 2.18
N LEU A 5 -2.79 -13.69 1.87
CA LEU A 5 -3.74 -12.63 1.55
C LEU A 5 -4.49 -12.87 0.24
N ALA A 6 -3.91 -13.62 -0.69
CA ALA A 6 -4.52 -13.98 -1.97
C ALA A 6 -5.82 -14.82 -1.85
N LEU A 7 -6.13 -15.32 -0.66
CA LEU A 7 -7.39 -16.01 -0.38
C LEU A 7 -8.52 -15.06 0.05
N ASN A 8 -8.25 -13.76 0.24
CA ASN A 8 -9.26 -12.78 0.59
C ASN A 8 -9.90 -12.20 -0.68
N TRP A 9 -11.23 -12.12 -0.68
CA TRP A 9 -11.98 -11.61 -1.82
C TRP A 9 -11.65 -10.15 -2.11
N GLY A 10 -11.39 -9.82 -3.37
CA GLY A 10 -11.03 -8.46 -3.80
C GLY A 10 -9.65 -7.96 -3.36
N VAL A 11 -8.80 -8.83 -2.81
CA VAL A 11 -7.45 -8.44 -2.36
C VAL A 11 -6.39 -8.95 -3.32
N LEU A 12 -5.58 -8.01 -3.84
CA LEU A 12 -4.37 -8.32 -4.59
C LEU A 12 -3.12 -7.96 -3.77
N PRO A 13 -2.41 -8.94 -3.20
CA PRO A 13 -1.20 -8.67 -2.42
C PRO A 13 0.00 -8.42 -3.33
N ILE A 14 0.70 -7.31 -3.10
CA ILE A 14 1.94 -6.95 -3.78
C ILE A 14 3.10 -7.13 -2.80
N LEU A 15 4.09 -7.95 -3.18
CA LEU A 15 5.31 -8.12 -2.38
C LEU A 15 6.30 -7.00 -2.70
N TYR A 16 6.95 -6.48 -1.66
CA TYR A 16 7.93 -5.40 -1.76
C TYR A 16 9.04 -5.49 -0.69
N SER A 17 10.13 -4.76 -0.88
CA SER A 17 11.25 -4.66 0.08
C SER A 17 10.91 -3.77 1.26
N ALA A 18 11.30 -4.18 2.47
CA ALA A 18 11.01 -3.39 3.66
C ALA A 18 11.71 -2.02 3.61
N GLU A 19 10.93 -0.95 3.58
CA GLU A 19 11.43 0.42 3.74
C GLU A 19 11.38 0.86 5.22
N PRO A 20 12.29 1.75 5.66
CA PRO A 20 12.44 2.12 7.06
C PRO A 20 11.37 3.10 7.57
N SER A 21 10.77 3.91 6.69
CA SER A 21 9.74 4.90 7.06
C SER A 21 8.38 4.60 6.41
N ASP A 22 7.31 5.04 7.05
CA ASP A 22 5.96 4.89 6.50
C ASP A 22 5.80 5.64 5.17
N GLU A 23 6.36 6.85 5.06
CA GLU A 23 6.31 7.62 3.82
C GLU A 23 7.00 6.87 2.67
N ALA A 24 8.19 6.30 2.92
CA ALA A 24 8.91 5.50 1.92
C ALA A 24 8.11 4.26 1.50
N ARG A 25 7.44 3.58 2.44
CA ARG A 25 6.56 2.44 2.13
C ARG A 25 5.38 2.85 1.26
N ILE A 26 4.74 3.97 1.57
CA ILE A 26 3.59 4.49 0.83
C ILE A 26 4.01 4.84 -0.61
N GLN A 27 5.14 5.56 -0.76
CA GLN A 27 5.67 5.93 -2.08
C GLN A 27 6.03 4.70 -2.92
N MET A 28 6.68 3.71 -2.31
CA MET A 28 6.96 2.44 -2.99
C MET A 28 5.66 1.74 -3.41
N ALA A 29 4.62 1.74 -2.56
CA ALA A 29 3.37 1.06 -2.86
C ALA A 29 2.66 1.69 -4.07
N MET A 30 2.66 3.03 -4.14
CA MET A 30 2.14 3.78 -5.28
C MET A 30 2.94 3.49 -6.55
N LEU A 31 4.27 3.52 -6.49
CA LEU A 31 5.15 3.19 -7.61
C LEU A 31 4.85 1.79 -8.15
N ARG A 32 4.78 0.80 -7.25
CA ARG A 32 4.57 -0.59 -7.64
C ARG A 32 3.18 -0.86 -8.19
N ALA A 33 2.15 -0.23 -7.63
CA ALA A 33 0.79 -0.31 -8.15
C ALA A 33 0.70 0.26 -9.58
N ARG A 34 1.43 1.36 -9.85
CA ARG A 34 1.51 1.99 -11.18
C ARG A 34 2.27 1.11 -12.18
N GLU A 35 3.42 0.57 -11.81
CA GLU A 35 4.19 -0.36 -12.66
C GLU A 35 3.40 -1.60 -13.06
N LEU A 36 2.55 -2.10 -12.16
CA LEU A 36 1.69 -3.25 -12.43
C LEU A 36 0.38 -2.89 -13.14
N GLY A 37 0.12 -1.60 -13.40
CA GLY A 37 -1.03 -1.11 -14.14
C GLY A 37 -2.35 -1.05 -13.36
N TYR A 38 -2.31 -1.09 -12.02
CA TYR A 38 -3.51 -1.01 -11.18
C TYR A 38 -3.99 0.41 -10.94
N VAL A 39 -3.09 1.38 -11.06
CA VAL A 39 -3.37 2.81 -10.94
C VAL A 39 -2.61 3.57 -12.02
N LYS A 40 -3.10 4.76 -12.35
CA LYS A 40 -2.49 5.69 -13.30
C LYS A 40 -2.47 7.10 -12.73
N ASN A 41 -1.67 7.97 -13.36
CA ASN A 41 -1.57 9.37 -12.97
C ASN A 41 -2.95 10.04 -13.00
N GLY A 42 -3.26 10.80 -11.96
CA GLY A 42 -4.55 11.45 -11.74
C GLY A 42 -5.57 10.61 -10.95
N ASP A 43 -5.33 9.32 -10.73
CA ASP A 43 -6.21 8.51 -9.88
C ASP A 43 -6.14 8.97 -8.41
N THR A 44 -7.29 9.02 -7.74
CA THR A 44 -7.37 9.23 -6.28
C THR A 44 -7.35 7.89 -5.56
N ILE A 45 -6.46 7.76 -4.58
CA ILE A 45 -6.28 6.56 -3.77
C ILE A 45 -6.49 6.84 -2.28
N ILE A 46 -6.88 5.79 -1.55
CA ILE A 46 -6.94 5.78 -0.09
C ILE A 46 -5.83 4.88 0.41
N VAL A 47 -5.00 5.42 1.31
CA VAL A 47 -3.91 4.68 1.95
C VAL A 47 -4.22 4.49 3.42
N THR A 48 -4.16 3.23 3.86
CA THR A 48 -4.27 2.84 5.27
C THR A 48 -2.95 2.27 5.77
N ALA A 49 -2.43 2.78 6.88
CA ALA A 49 -1.16 2.33 7.47
C ALA A 49 -1.21 2.36 9.00
N GLY A 50 -0.16 1.84 9.64
CA GLY A 50 0.03 1.90 11.09
C GLY A 50 1.43 2.39 11.42
N GLN A 51 1.54 3.52 12.14
CA GLN A 51 2.82 4.18 12.40
C GLN A 51 3.79 3.31 13.21
N ASN A 52 3.25 2.49 14.11
CA ASN A 52 4.04 1.73 15.07
C ASN A 52 4.34 0.28 14.68
N GLN A 53 4.05 -0.13 13.44
CA GLN A 53 4.42 -1.44 12.85
C GLN A 53 4.17 -2.67 13.76
N ARG A 54 3.01 -2.67 14.44
CA ARG A 54 2.54 -3.76 15.31
C ARG A 54 1.23 -4.33 14.77
N ALA A 55 0.99 -5.61 15.01
CA ALA A 55 -0.30 -6.22 14.69
C ALA A 55 -1.43 -5.47 15.44
N GLY A 56 -2.49 -5.12 14.71
CA GLY A 56 -3.60 -4.31 15.25
C GLY A 56 -3.29 -2.82 15.44
N GLY A 57 -2.11 -2.34 15.02
CA GLY A 57 -1.67 -0.94 15.18
C GLY A 57 -1.97 -0.02 14.00
N THR A 58 -2.97 -0.33 13.17
CA THR A 58 -3.40 0.55 12.07
C THR A 58 -4.08 1.80 12.63
N ASP A 59 -3.53 2.98 12.33
CA ASP A 59 -3.96 4.27 12.92
C ASP A 59 -3.97 5.43 11.91
N LEU A 60 -3.67 5.19 10.64
CA LEU A 60 -3.58 6.22 9.60
C LEU A 60 -4.52 5.92 8.42
N ILE A 61 -5.25 6.95 7.98
CA ILE A 61 -5.96 7.00 6.70
C ILE A 61 -5.57 8.29 5.99
N ARG A 62 -5.13 8.19 4.72
CA ARG A 62 -4.79 9.35 3.87
C ARG A 62 -5.45 9.22 2.50
N VAL A 63 -5.94 10.33 1.98
CA VAL A 63 -6.38 10.46 0.59
C VAL A 63 -5.27 11.12 -0.19
N MET A 64 -4.87 10.52 -1.32
CA MET A 64 -3.76 11.02 -2.14
C MET A 64 -4.08 10.85 -3.62
N THR A 65 -3.37 11.61 -4.45
CA THR A 65 -3.44 11.49 -5.91
C THR A 65 -2.17 10.84 -6.42
N ILE A 66 -2.28 9.92 -7.38
CA ILE A 66 -1.11 9.38 -8.08
C ILE A 66 -0.56 10.44 -9.03
N GLU A 67 0.72 10.78 -8.88
CA GLU A 67 1.47 11.64 -9.80
C GLU A 67 2.18 10.86 -10.91
#